data_AF-A0A342RZP3-F1
#
_entry.id   AF-A0A342RZP3-F1
#
_cell.length_a   1.000
_cell.length_b   1.000
_cell.length_c   1.000
_cell.angle_alpha   90.00
_cell.angle_beta   90.00
_cell.angle_gamma   90.00
#
_symmetry.space_group_name_H-M   'P 1'
#
loop_
_entity.id
_entity.type
_entity.pdbx_description
1 polymer ?
#
loop_
_entity_poly.entity_id
_entity_poly.type
_entity_poly.pdbx_seq_one_letter_code
_entity_poly.pdbx_strand_id
1 'polypeptide(L)' 'MYEINSCRKQQSNLYIKVNAFDNTRGIESCVLSFIINRPAYEPGFELVRTEDVGRNQKYCFRSYATSKPEGSRY' A
#
# COMPACT_ATOMS: atom_id res chain seq x y z
N MET A 1 -18.68 -12.02 2.47
CA MET A 1 -18.63 -10.58 2.09
C MET A 1 -18.96 -9.62 3.22
N TYR A 2 -19.53 -10.05 4.36
CA TYR A 2 -19.91 -9.16 5.47
C TYR A 2 -18.75 -8.33 6.02
N GLU A 3 -17.65 -8.99 6.43
CA GLU A 3 -16.46 -8.29 6.97
C GLU A 3 -15.84 -7.30 5.98
N ILE A 4 -15.79 -7.67 4.71
CA ILE A 4 -15.33 -6.79 3.63
C ILE A 4 -16.19 -5.52 3.56
N ASN A 5 -17.51 -5.66 3.61
CA ASN A 5 -18.42 -4.52 3.57
C ASN A 5 -18.33 -3.67 4.84
N SER A 6 -18.14 -4.28 6.02
CA SER A 6 -17.93 -3.57 7.28
C SER A 6 -16.64 -2.75 7.26
N CYS A 7 -15.52 -3.37 6.83
CA CYS A 7 -14.23 -2.72 6.69
C CYS A 7 -14.28 -1.55 5.71
N ARG A 8 -14.91 -1.72 4.54
CA ARG A 8 -15.07 -0.63 3.55
C ARG A 8 -15.88 0.55 4.06
N LYS A 9 -16.87 0.31 4.93
CA LYS A 9 -17.67 1.38 5.55
C LYS A 9 -16.84 2.18 6.56
N GLN A 10 -16.04 1.50 7.38
CA GLN A 10 -15.22 2.14 8.42
C GLN A 10 -13.96 2.81 7.85
N GLN A 11 -13.39 2.28 6.78
CA GLN A 11 -12.11 2.68 6.18
C GLN A 11 -12.26 3.03 4.70
N SER A 12 -13.24 3.87 4.38
CA SER A 12 -13.65 4.16 3.00
C SER A 12 -12.57 4.82 2.14
N ASN A 13 -11.69 5.63 2.74
CA ASN A 13 -10.62 6.34 2.03
C ASN A 13 -9.25 5.64 2.12
N LEU A 14 -9.22 4.35 2.46
CA LEU A 14 -7.98 3.58 2.54
C LEU A 14 -7.90 2.51 1.44
N TYR A 15 -6.67 2.10 1.12
CA TYR A 15 -6.46 0.86 0.37
C TYR A 15 -6.83 -0.34 1.24
N ILE A 16 -7.69 -1.20 0.70
CA ILE A 16 -8.07 -2.46 1.35
C ILE A 16 -7.77 -3.59 0.36
N LYS A 17 -7.10 -4.64 0.82
CA LYS A 17 -6.82 -5.85 0.03
C LYS A 17 -7.31 -7.11 0.74
N VAL A 18 -7.68 -8.10 -0.05
CA VAL A 18 -8.00 -9.46 0.43
C VAL A 18 -6.83 -10.36 0.07
N ASN A 19 -6.37 -11.13 1.05
CA ASN A 19 -5.33 -12.14 0.88
C ASN A 19 -5.93 -13.54 1.04
N ALA A 20 -5.48 -14.51 0.26
CA ALA A 20 -5.72 -15.93 0.49
C ALA A 20 -4.38 -16.62 0.79
N PHE A 21 -4.32 -17.31 1.93
CA PHE A 21 -3.14 -18.03 2.38
C PHE A 21 -3.36 -19.53 2.23
N ASP A 22 -2.35 -20.23 1.70
CA ASP A 22 -2.35 -21.68 1.58
C ASP A 22 -1.33 -22.25 2.56
N ASN A 23 -1.80 -23.11 3.48
CA ASN A 23 -0.98 -23.74 4.51
C ASN A 23 -0.48 -25.15 4.11
N THR A 24 -0.68 -25.57 2.86
CA THR A 24 -0.13 -26.81 2.34
C THR A 24 1.40 -26.78 2.43
N ARG A 25 1.98 -27.85 2.98
CA ARG A 25 3.44 -27.98 3.13
C ARG A 25 4.15 -27.72 1.80
N GLY A 26 5.13 -26.81 1.81
CA GLY A 26 5.85 -26.38 0.62
C GLY A 26 5.27 -25.14 -0.07
N ILE A 27 4.06 -24.69 0.31
CA ILE A 27 3.51 -23.39 -0.09
C ILE A 27 3.62 -22.42 1.09
N GLU A 28 2.87 -22.66 2.17
CA GLU A 28 2.93 -21.91 3.45
C GLU A 28 3.00 -20.38 3.26
N SER A 29 2.23 -19.86 2.29
CA SER A 29 2.33 -18.48 1.83
C SER A 29 1.02 -17.92 1.26
N CYS A 30 1.01 -16.62 0.99
CA CYS A 30 -0.08 -15.94 0.32
C CYS A 30 -0.09 -16.28 -1.18
N VAL A 31 -1.13 -16.96 -1.64
CA VAL A 31 -1.27 -17.42 -3.04
C VAL A 31 -2.13 -16.47 -3.88
N LEU A 32 -2.91 -15.59 -3.25
CA LEU A 32 -3.73 -14.58 -3.92
C LEU A 32 -3.81 -13.30 -3.09
N SER A 33 -3.59 -12.14 -3.72
CA SER A 33 -3.74 -10.83 -3.08
C SER A 33 -4.24 -9.82 -4.09
N PHE A 34 -5.43 -9.25 -3.86
CA PHE A 34 -6.02 -8.23 -4.74
C PHE A 34 -6.68 -7.09 -3.96
N ILE A 35 -6.69 -5.91 -4.57
CA ILE A 35 -7.27 -4.69 -4.00
C ILE A 35 -8.79 -4.70 -4.19
N ILE A 36 -9.52 -4.35 -3.14
CA ILE A 36 -10.98 -4.25 -3.12
C ILE A 36 -11.51 -2.84 -2.80
N ASN A 37 -10.63 -1.94 -2.36
CA ASN A 37 -10.95 -0.53 -2.13
C ASN A 37 -9.71 0.34 -2.40
N ARG A 38 -9.92 1.54 -2.95
CA ARG A 38 -8.89 2.55 -3.20
C ARG A 38 -9.42 3.92 -2.73
N PRO A 39 -8.56 4.82 -2.26
CA PRO A 39 -8.92 6.22 -2.12
C PRO A 39 -9.42 6.79 -3.45
N ALA A 40 -10.30 7.80 -3.41
CA ALA A 40 -10.84 8.41 -4.63
C ALA A 40 -9.76 9.12 -5.47
N TYR A 41 -8.71 9.61 -4.80
CA TYR A 41 -7.56 10.27 -5.43
C TYR A 41 -6.26 9.75 -4.82
N GLU A 42 -5.35 9.29 -5.68
CA GLU A 42 -4.01 8.86 -5.29
C GLU A 42 -2.98 9.88 -5.82
N PRO A 43 -2.33 10.67 -4.94
CA PRO A 43 -1.38 11.68 -5.38
C PRO A 43 -0.08 11.08 -5.94
N GLY A 44 0.23 9.82 -5.63
CA GLY A 44 1.40 9.12 -6.14
C GLY A 44 2.64 9.28 -5.26
N PHE A 45 3.82 9.30 -5.89
CA PHE A 45 5.10 9.21 -5.20
C PHE A 45 6.12 10.23 -5.69
N GLU A 46 6.90 10.75 -4.75
CA GLU A 46 8.14 11.47 -4.98
C GLU A 46 9.30 10.48 -5.12
N LEU A 47 10.19 10.73 -6.09
CA LEU A 47 11.47 10.03 -6.24
C LEU A 47 12.62 10.94 -5.81
N VAL A 48 13.11 10.73 -4.60
CA VAL A 48 14.26 11.44 -4.04
C VAL A 48 15.53 10.77 -4.56
N ARG A 49 16.44 11.59 -5.10
CA ARG A 49 17.75 11.16 -5.62
C ARG A 49 18.84 11.87 -4.83
N THR A 50 19.58 11.12 -4.03
CA THR A 50 20.71 11.64 -3.26
C THR A 50 22.00 11.28 -3.97
N GLU A 51 22.85 12.28 -4.22
CA GLU A 51 24.18 12.06 -4.79
C GLU A 51 25.03 11.21 -3.84
N ASP A 52 25.79 10.28 -4.40
CA ASP A 52 26.70 9.39 -3.69
C ASP A 52 28.06 9.35 -4.42
N VAL A 53 28.98 8.51 -3.97
CA VAL A 53 30.34 8.43 -4.52
C VAL A 53 30.34 8.37 -6.06
N GLY A 54 31.03 9.32 -6.69
CA GLY A 54 31.16 9.43 -8.14
C GLY A 54 29.86 9.87 -8.82
N ARG A 55 29.28 8.99 -9.64
CA ARG A 55 28.01 9.23 -10.37
C ARG A 55 26.86 8.40 -9.80
N ASN A 56 27.06 7.78 -8.64
CA ASN A 56 26.03 6.97 -7.99
C ASN A 56 24.92 7.85 -7.43
N GLN A 57 23.69 7.30 -7.43
CA GLN A 57 22.53 7.92 -6.80
C GLN A 57 21.89 6.92 -5.84
N LYS A 58 21.59 7.37 -4.63
CA LYS A 58 20.75 6.66 -3.66
C LYS A 58 19.31 7.10 -3.84
N TYR A 59 18.42 6.14 -4.09
CA TYR A 59 17.01 6.40 -4.37
C TYR A 59 16.14 6.19 -3.13
N CYS A 60 15.18 7.07 -2.92
CA CYS A 60 14.11 6.90 -1.93
C CYS A 60 12.77 7.27 -2.57
N PHE A 61 11.81 6.34 -2.50
CA PHE A 61 10.43 6.59 -2.87
C PHE A 61 9.65 7.08 -1.65
N ARG A 62 8.90 8.18 -1.79
CA ARG A 62 8.03 8.71 -0.72
C ARG A 62 6.63 8.91 -1.27
N SER A 63 5.61 8.36 -0.62
CA SER A 63 4.23 8.63 -1.02
C SER A 63 3.85 10.06 -0.63
N TYR A 64 3.28 10.83 -1.55
CA TYR A 64 2.80 12.18 -1.25
C TYR A 64 1.73 12.19 -0.16
N ALA A 65 0.92 11.14 -0.05
CA ALA A 65 -0.07 10.99 1.02
C ALA A 65 0.57 10.89 2.41
N THR A 66 1.80 10.36 2.51
CA THR A 66 2.52 10.19 3.78
C THR A 66 3.21 11.46 4.30
N SER A 67 3.16 12.56 3.54
CA SER A 67 3.53 13.89 4.05
C SER A 67 2.59 14.37 5.17
N LYS A 68 1.37 13.84 5.22
CA LYS A 68 0.40 14.06 6.29
C LYS A 68 0.40 12.90 7.29
N PRO A 69 0.08 13.16 8.58
CA PRO A 69 -0.05 12.10 9.58
C PRO A 69 -1.18 11.13 9.21
N GLU A 70 -1.12 9.92 9.76
CA GLU A 70 -2.18 8.90 9.61
C GLU A 70 -3.54 9.46 10.06
N GLY A 71 -4.61 9.05 9.38
CA GLY A 71 -5.97 9.60 9.58
C GLY A 71 -6.27 10.89 8.78
N SER A 72 -5.24 11.64 8.40
CA SER A 72 -5.36 12.83 7.52
C SER A 72 -4.77 12.58 6.13
N ARG A 73 -4.54 11.31 5.78
CA ARG A 73 -4.07 10.87 4.46
C ARG A 73 -5.26 10.58 3.56
N TYR A 74 -5.10 10.95 2.28
CA TYR A 74 -6.11 10.85 1.22
C TYR A 74 -7.32 11.77 1.41
#